data_AF-A0AAP8SMM2-F1
#
_entry.id   AF-A0AAP8SMM2-F1
#
_cell.length_a   1.000
_cell.length_b   1.000
_cell.length_c   1.000
_cell.angle_alpha   90.00
_cell.angle_beta   90.00
_cell.angle_gamma   90.00
#
_symmetry.space_group_name_H-M   'P 1'
#
loop_
_entity.id
_entity.type
_entity.pdbx_description
1 polymer ?
#
loop_
_entity_poly.entity_id
_entity_poly.type
_entity_poly.pdbx_seq_one_letter_code
_entity_poly.pdbx_strand_id
1 'polypeptide(L)' 'MTAGLTEEQKAAPIPAFVDMDPAQPLKWAVYSREYAHELLEGTGWEIRSLELPVDPYVQHHFVCSPA' A
#
# COMPACT_ATOMS: atom_id res chain seq x y z
N MET A 1 10.05 23.12 -3.96
CA MET A 1 11.00 22.77 -2.90
C MET A 1 10.25 21.92 -1.89
N THR A 2 10.29 20.60 -2.03
CA THR A 2 9.70 19.69 -1.03
C THR A 2 10.66 19.60 0.14
N ALA A 3 10.28 20.20 1.27
CA ALA A 3 11.01 20.01 2.52
C ALA A 3 11.04 18.49 2.82
N GLY A 4 12.24 17.94 2.98
CA GLY A 4 12.40 16.55 3.38
C GLY A 4 11.73 16.31 4.75
N LEU A 5 11.32 15.07 4.99
CA LEU A 5 10.80 14.66 6.30
C LEU A 5 11.84 14.89 7.39
N THR A 6 11.41 15.43 8.52
CA THR A 6 12.23 15.56 9.73
C THR A 6 12.60 14.17 10.28
N GLU A 7 13.67 14.07 11.09
CA GLU A 7 14.08 12.79 11.70
C GLU A 7 12.97 12.15 12.54
N GLU A 8 12.17 12.97 13.23
CA GLU A 8 11.01 12.51 14.01
C GLU A 8 9.90 11.95 13.11
N GLN A 9 9.67 12.56 11.94
CA GLN A 9 8.72 12.06 10.93
C GLN A 9 9.22 10.80 10.20
N LYS A 10 10.54 10.61 10.08
CA LYS A 10 11.11 9.34 9.58
C LYS A 10 10.99 8.21 10.60
N ALA A 11 11.02 8.55 11.89
CA ALA A 11 10.90 7.59 12.98
C ALA A 11 9.44 7.20 13.29
N ALA A 12 8.47 7.98 12.81
CA ALA A 12 7.07 7.65 12.96
C ALA A 12 6.73 6.33 12.22
N PRO A 13 5.94 5.43 12.84
CA PRO A 13 5.53 4.20 12.18
C PRO A 13 4.72 4.51 10.92
N ILE A 14 5.03 3.81 9.82
CA ILE A 14 4.30 3.94 8.56
C ILE A 14 2.86 3.48 8.81
N PRO A 15 1.84 4.32 8.56
CA PRO A 15 0.46 3.91 8.75
C PRO A 15 0.10 2.76 7.81
N ALA A 16 -0.70 1.82 8.31
CA ALA A 16 -1.13 0.65 7.55
C ALA A 16 -1.93 1.04 6.29
N PHE A 17 -2.81 2.04 6.42
CA PHE A 17 -3.63 2.56 5.34
C PHE A 17 -3.94 4.03 5.56
N VAL A 18 -3.90 4.83 4.49
CA VAL A 18 -4.34 6.23 4.47
C VAL A 18 -5.15 6.46 3.20
N ASP A 19 -6.40 6.90 3.34
CA ASP A 19 -7.18 7.44 2.23
C ASP A 19 -7.03 8.97 2.24
N MET A 20 -6.37 9.51 1.22
CA MET A 20 -6.07 10.95 1.11
C MET A 20 -7.25 11.76 0.57
N ASP A 21 -8.23 11.12 -0.08
CA ASP A 21 -9.47 11.77 -0.53
C ASP A 21 -10.69 10.90 -0.20
N PRO A 22 -11.19 10.96 1.05
CA PRO A 22 -12.36 10.18 1.47
C PRO A 22 -13.65 10.48 0.68
N ALA A 23 -13.72 11.61 -0.05
CA ALA A 23 -14.86 11.92 -0.92
C ALA A 23 -14.81 11.15 -2.25
N GLN A 24 -13.64 10.61 -2.62
CA GLN A 24 -13.43 9.69 -3.74
C GLN A 24 -12.67 8.45 -3.25
N PRO A 25 -13.36 7.52 -2.56
CA PRO A 25 -12.72 6.43 -1.84
C PRO A 25 -11.75 5.62 -2.70
N LEU A 26 -10.60 5.28 -2.13
CA LEU A 26 -9.54 4.47 -2.76
C LEU A 26 -8.87 5.08 -3.99
N LYS A 27 -9.36 6.24 -4.48
CA LYS A 27 -8.76 6.91 -5.62
C LYS A 27 -7.31 7.26 -5.29
N TRP A 28 -7.10 7.90 -4.13
CA TRP A 28 -5.80 8.35 -3.62
C TRP A 28 -5.51 7.71 -2.27
N ALA A 29 -5.41 6.39 -2.25
CA ALA A 29 -5.06 5.65 -1.05
C ALA A 29 -3.64 5.09 -1.13
N VAL A 30 -2.96 5.07 0.00
CA VAL A 30 -1.67 4.41 0.19
C VAL A 30 -1.76 3.43 1.34
N TYR A 31 -1.01 2.32 1.25
CA TYR A 31 -0.96 1.31 2.29
C TYR A 31 0.46 0.80 2.48
N SER A 32 0.77 0.31 3.68
CA SER A 32 2.04 -0.34 3.97
C SER A 32 2.10 -1.73 3.33
N ARG A 33 3.30 -2.21 3.03
CA ARG A 33 3.48 -3.55 2.49
C ARG A 33 2.94 -4.62 3.44
N GLU A 34 3.11 -4.41 4.75
CA GLU A 34 2.64 -5.31 5.79
C GLU A 34 1.11 -5.43 5.76
N TYR A 35 0.41 -4.31 5.65
CA TYR A 35 -1.05 -4.29 5.51
C TYR A 35 -1.52 -5.02 4.23
N ALA A 36 -0.73 -4.93 3.16
CA ALA A 36 -0.99 -5.66 1.92
C ALA A 36 -1.01 -7.18 2.12
N HIS A 37 -0.14 -7.70 2.99
CA HIS A 37 -0.10 -9.13 3.35
C HIS A 37 -1.29 -9.51 4.24
N GLU A 38 -1.60 -8.69 5.25
CA GLU A 38 -2.74 -8.92 6.16
C GLU A 38 -4.07 -9.01 5.42
N LEU A 39 -4.27 -8.23 4.35
CA LEU A 39 -5.49 -8.28 3.53
C LEU A 39 -5.75 -9.65 2.88
N LEU A 40 -4.70 -10.43 2.61
CA LEU A 40 -4.81 -11.73 1.94
C LEU A 40 -4.69 -12.91 2.90
N GLU A 41 -4.32 -12.67 4.16
CA GLU A 41 -4.25 -13.70 5.19
C GLU A 41 -5.62 -14.36 5.42
N GLY A 42 -5.66 -15.69 5.48
CA GLY A 42 -6.90 -16.44 5.71
C GLY A 42 -7.88 -16.48 4.52
N THR A 43 -7.56 -15.86 3.38
CA THR A 43 -8.43 -15.84 2.20
C THR A 43 -8.34 -17.10 1.31
N GLY A 44 -7.39 -18.00 1.61
CA GLY A 44 -7.07 -19.15 0.77
C GLY A 44 -6.21 -18.83 -0.45
N TRP A 45 -5.62 -17.63 -0.51
CA TRP A 45 -4.70 -17.19 -1.55
C TRP A 45 -3.30 -16.96 -0.98
N GLU A 46 -2.27 -17.41 -1.71
CA GLU A 46 -0.87 -17.14 -1.43
C GLU A 46 -0.35 -16.06 -2.39
N ILE A 47 0.32 -15.03 -1.86
CA ILE A 47 0.94 -13.96 -2.66
C ILE A 47 2.18 -14.50 -3.37
N ARG A 48 2.18 -14.45 -4.71
CA ARG A 48 3.34 -14.77 -5.56
C ARG A 48 4.19 -13.54 -5.84
N SER A 49 3.54 -12.41 -6.13
CA SER A 49 4.22 -11.13 -6.25
C SER A 49 3.32 -9.96 -5.87
N LEU A 50 3.96 -8.89 -5.38
CA LEU A 50 3.35 -7.59 -5.14
C LEU A 50 4.11 -6.58 -6.01
N GLU A 51 3.49 -6.21 -7.13
CA GLU A 51 4.11 -5.33 -8.11
C GLU A 51 3.85 -3.87 -7.75
N LEU A 52 4.90 -3.06 -7.86
CA LEU A 52 4.82 -1.62 -7.64
C LEU A 52 4.13 -0.93 -8.82
N PRO A 53 3.52 0.25 -8.59
CA PRO A 53 2.96 1.05 -9.66
C PRO A 53 4.05 1.42 -10.68
N VAL A 54 3.76 1.20 -11.95
CA VAL A 54 4.63 1.54 -13.07
C VAL A 54 4.00 2.70 -13.82
N ASP A 55 4.77 3.77 -14.03
CA ASP A 55 4.33 4.96 -14.79
C ASP A 55 3.71 4.55 -16.15
N PRO A 56 2.50 5.06 -16.50
CA PRO A 56 1.69 6.08 -15.83
C PRO A 56 0.66 5.54 -14.81
N TYR A 57 0.68 4.25 -14.52
CA TYR A 57 -0.29 3.58 -13.65
C TYR A 57 0.10 3.72 -12.18
N VAL A 58 -0.85 4.19 -11.37
CA VAL A 58 -0.68 4.42 -9.92
C VAL A 58 -1.15 3.25 -9.04
N GLN A 59 -1.60 2.15 -9.66
CA GLN A 59 -2.20 1.02 -8.93
C GLN A 59 -1.18 -0.11 -8.72
N HIS A 60 -1.04 -0.53 -7.47
CA HIS A 60 -0.37 -1.78 -7.11
C HIS A 60 -1.24 -2.97 -7.53
N HIS A 61 -0.63 -4.05 -7.98
CA HIS A 61 -1.38 -5.30 -8.21
C HIS A 61 -0.68 -6.49 -7.54
N PHE A 62 -1.51 -7.44 -7.15
CA PHE A 62 -1.09 -8.68 -6.52
C PHE A 62 -1.24 -9.80 -7.54
N VAL A 63 -0.20 -10.63 -7.66
CA VAL A 63 -0.31 -11.93 -8.32
C VAL A 63 -0.45 -12.96 -7.21
N CYS A 64 -1.56 -13.69 -7.20
CA CYS A 64 -1.85 -14.71 -6.20
C CYS A 64 -2.13 -16.06 -6.86
N SER A 65 -1.91 -17.14 -6.11
CA SER A 65 -2.41 -18.48 -6.46
C SER A 65 -3.24 -19.05 -5.32
N PRO A 66 -4.13 -20.02 -5.57
CA PRO A 66 -4.76 -20.77 -4.49
C PRO A 66 -3.69 -21.38 -3.57
N ALA A 67 -3.98 -21.39 -2.27
CA ALA A 67 -3.19 -22.07 -1.24
C ALA A 67 -3.44 -23.59 -1.25
#